data_AF-A0A1J5TGG5-F1
#
_entry.id   AF-A0A1J5TGG5-F1
#
_cell.length_a   1.000
_cell.length_b   1.000
_cell.length_c   1.000
_cell.angle_alpha   90.00
_cell.angle_beta   90.00
_cell.angle_gamma   90.00
#
_symmetry.space_group_name_H-M   'P 1'
#
loop_
_entity.id
_entity.type
_entity.pdbx_description
1 polymer ?
#
loop_
_entity_poly.entity_id
_entity_poly.type
_entity_poly.pdbx_seq_one_letter_code
_entity_poly.pdbx_strand_id
1 'polypeptide(L)' 'MTAGVIAANFDTARPTVSKHLQILTECELLQQEQNGREIYYHINAKKMKEVADFIEPFRKMWDDRFNKLETIMKKYKTKK' A
#
# COMPACT_ATOMS: atom_id res chain seq x y z
N MET A 1 -12.52 -6.62 -9.82
CA MET A 1 -13.01 -5.54 -10.72
C MET A 1 -12.29 -5.63 -12.06
N THR A 2 -12.91 -5.25 -13.18
CA THR A 2 -12.22 -5.22 -14.48
C THR A 2 -11.32 -3.99 -14.61
N ALA A 3 -10.28 -4.07 -15.47
CA ALA A 3 -9.36 -2.94 -15.70
C ALA A 3 -10.08 -1.64 -16.10
N GLY A 4 -11.14 -1.73 -16.91
CA GLY A 4 -11.92 -0.58 -17.34
C GLY A 4 -12.66 0.12 -16.19
N VAL A 5 -13.27 -0.67 -15.29
CA VAL A 5 -13.93 -0.12 -14.09
C VAL A 5 -12.92 0.48 -13.14
N ILE A 6 -11.76 -0.17 -12.94
CA ILE A 6 -10.68 0.38 -12.11
C ILE A 6 -10.20 1.70 -12.68
N ALA A 7 -9.93 1.78 -13.99
CA ALA A 7 -9.44 2.99 -14.64
C ALA A 7 -10.42 4.16 -14.56
N ALA A 8 -11.73 3.91 -14.53
CA ALA A 8 -12.74 4.96 -14.37
C ALA A 8 -12.69 5.66 -13.00
N ASN A 9 -11.99 5.09 -12.00
CA ASN A 9 -11.82 5.70 -10.68
C ASN A 9 -10.58 6.62 -10.59
N PHE A 10 -9.83 6.79 -11.68
CA PHE A 10 -8.62 7.60 -11.71
C PHE A 10 -8.69 8.65 -12.81
N ASP A 11 -8.20 9.85 -12.53
CA ASP A 11 -8.10 10.95 -13.49
C ASP A 11 -6.83 10.81 -14.36
N THR A 12 -6.59 9.60 -14.87
CA THR A 12 -5.40 9.23 -15.65
C THR A 12 -5.76 8.41 -16.87
N ALA A 13 -4.87 8.36 -17.86
CA ALA A 13 -5.11 7.61 -19.09
C ALA A 13 -5.22 6.10 -18.81
N ARG A 14 -6.19 5.44 -19.46
CA ARG A 14 -6.42 3.98 -19.30
C ARG A 14 -5.17 3.11 -19.50
N PRO A 15 -4.28 3.38 -20.50
CA PRO A 15 -3.05 2.60 -20.65
C PRO A 15 -2.13 2.67 -19.41
N THR A 16 -2.11 3.81 -18.71
CA THR A 16 -1.34 4.00 -17.48
C THR A 16 -1.87 3.09 -16.37
N VAL A 17 -3.18 3.06 -16.16
CA VAL A 17 -3.80 2.18 -15.17
C VAL A 17 -3.57 0.71 -15.52
N SER A 18 -3.70 0.31 -16.79
CA SER A 18 -3.37 -1.05 -17.23
C SER A 18 -1.92 -1.42 -16.94
N LYS A 19 -0.97 -0.49 -17.13
CA LYS A 19 0.44 -0.73 -16.81
C LYS A 19 0.66 -0.92 -15.30
N HIS A 20 0.00 -0.13 -14.46
CA HIS A 20 0.04 -0.33 -13.01
C HIS A 20 -0.55 -1.68 -12.61
N LEU A 21 -1.70 -2.08 -13.17
CA LEU A 21 -2.31 -3.38 -12.89
C LEU A 21 -1.40 -4.54 -13.28
N GLN A 22 -0.70 -4.41 -14.41
CA GLN A 22 0.30 -5.39 -14.83
C GLN A 22 1.42 -5.53 -13.79
N ILE A 23 2.05 -4.41 -13.41
CA ILE A 23 3.16 -4.41 -12.43
C ILE A 23 2.69 -4.97 -11.08
N LEU A 24 1.52 -4.57 -10.61
CA LEU A 24 0.95 -5.05 -9.34
C LEU A 24 0.65 -6.56 -9.38
N THR A 25 0.26 -7.09 -10.54
CA THR A 25 0.08 -8.53 -10.74
C THR A 25 1.42 -9.26 -10.79
N GLU A 26 2.44 -8.70 -11.47
CA GLU A 26 3.81 -9.24 -11.49
C GLU A 26 4.45 -9.28 -10.10
N CYS A 27 4.14 -8.31 -9.24
CA CYS A 27 4.55 -8.31 -7.83
C CYS A 27 3.68 -9.21 -6.93
N GLU A 28 2.74 -9.97 -7.50
CA GLU A 28 1.79 -10.85 -6.80
C GLU A 28 0.86 -10.14 -5.82
N LEU A 29 0.78 -8.80 -5.86
CA LEU A 29 -0.11 -8.01 -5.01
C LEU A 29 -1.56 -8.09 -5.48
N LEU A 30 -1.76 -8.38 -6.76
CA LEU A 30 -3.07 -8.67 -7.35
C LEU A 30 -3.09 -10.09 -7.91
N GLN A 31 -4.27 -10.70 -7.88
CA GLN A 31 -4.61 -11.90 -8.63
C GLN A 31 -5.52 -11.51 -9.80
N GLN A 32 -5.29 -12.14 -10.94
CA GLN A 32 -6.14 -11.99 -12.11
C GLN A 32 -6.94 -13.27 -12.36
N GLU A 33 -8.21 -13.11 -12.66
CA GLU A 33 -9.13 -14.20 -13.00
C GLU A 33 -9.79 -13.86 -14.34
N GLN A 34 -9.68 -14.78 -15.30
CA GLN A 34 -10.31 -14.61 -16.60
C GLN A 34 -11.73 -15.16 -16.57
N ASN A 35 -12.70 -14.30 -16.87
CA ASN A 35 -14.09 -14.69 -17.03
C ASN A 35 -14.55 -14.32 -18.45
N GLY A 36 -14.50 -15.29 -19.35
CA GLY A 36 -14.76 -15.09 -20.77
C GLY A 36 -13.78 -14.12 -21.42
N ARG A 37 -14.29 -12.98 -21.92
CA ARG A 37 -13.49 -11.92 -22.55
C ARG A 37 -12.98 -10.87 -21.56
N GLU A 38 -13.40 -10.94 -20.30
CA GLU A 38 -13.03 -9.97 -19.28
C GLU A 38 -12.00 -10.54 -18.31
N ILE A 39 -11.10 -9.68 -17.83
CA ILE A 39 -10.13 -10.00 -16.79
C ILE A 39 -10.53 -9.25 -15.53
N TYR A 40 -10.72 -9.99 -14.44
CA TYR A 40 -11.05 -9.48 -13.12
C TYR A 40 -9.81 -9.48 -12.23
N TYR A 41 -9.52 -8.33 -11.64
CA TYR A 41 -8.45 -8.16 -10.66
C TYR A 41 -9.00 -8.20 -9.24
N HIS A 42 -8.27 -8.92 -8.38
CA HIS A 42 -8.55 -9.09 -6.96
C HIS A 42 -7.28 -8.82 -6.16
N ILE A 43 -7.42 -8.29 -4.94
CA ILE A 43 -6.26 -8.10 -4.05
C ILE A 43 -5.80 -9.45 -3.52
N ASN A 44 -4.49 -9.69 -3.57
CA ASN A 44 -3.87 -10.82 -2.90
C ASN A 44 -3.61 -10.49 -1.42
N ALA A 45 -4.58 -10.78 -0.56
CA ALA A 45 -4.49 -10.48 0.87
C ALA A 45 -3.25 -11.11 1.54
N LYS A 46 -2.82 -12.29 1.07
CA LYS A 46 -1.64 -12.98 1.61
C LYS A 46 -0.37 -12.18 1.31
N LYS A 47 -0.15 -11.77 0.06
CA LYS A 47 1.03 -11.00 -0.34
C LYS A 47 1.05 -9.62 0.32
N MET A 48 -0.12 -8.98 0.42
CA MET A 48 -0.26 -7.71 1.14
C MET A 48 0.14 -7.83 2.61
N LYS A 49 -0.17 -8.96 3.27
CA LYS A 49 0.25 -9.23 4.63
C LYS A 49 1.77 -9.36 4.73
N GLU A 50 2.42 -10.07 3.82
CA GLU A 50 3.90 -10.18 3.80
C GLU A 50 4.56 -8.80 3.70
N VAL A 51 4.02 -7.90 2.86
CA VAL A 51 4.49 -6.52 2.74
C VAL A 51 4.25 -5.74 4.05
N ALA A 52 3.09 -5.89 4.68
CA ALA A 52 2.78 -5.24 5.94
C ALA A 52 3.72 -5.71 7.07
N ASP A 53 3.93 -7.02 7.17
CA ASP A 53 4.83 -7.64 8.15
C ASP A 53 6.29 -7.18 7.94
N PHE A 54 6.71 -7.00 6.69
CA PHE A 54 8.02 -6.43 6.36
C PHE A 54 8.17 -4.96 6.80
N ILE A 55 7.11 -4.16 6.69
CA ILE A 55 7.13 -2.74 7.05
C ILE A 55 7.04 -2.53 8.58
N GLU A 56 6.41 -3.44 9.31
CA GLU A 56 6.11 -3.32 10.74
C GLU A 56 7.33 -2.99 11.64
N PRO A 57 8.55 -3.57 11.44
CA PRO A 57 9.72 -3.20 12.22
C PRO A 57 10.13 -1.72 12.04
N PHE A 58 9.98 -1.18 10.84
CA PHE A 58 10.29 0.23 10.56
C PHE A 58 9.29 1.15 11.23
N ARG A 59 8.01 0.76 11.25
CA ARG A 59 6.97 1.49 11.97
C ARG A 59 7.30 1.58 13.47
N LYS A 60 7.62 0.45 14.10
CA LYS A 60 8.04 0.41 15.51
C LYS A 60 9.26 1.30 15.79
N MET A 61 10.27 1.26 14.92
CA MET A 61 11.44 2.13 15.04
C MET A 61 11.06 3.62 15.02
N TRP A 62 10.14 4.03 14.14
CA TRP A 62 9.66 5.41 14.07
C TRP A 62 8.87 5.80 15.32
N ASP A 63 7.99 4.94 15.80
CA ASP A 63 7.22 5.16 17.04
C ASP A 63 8.17 5.34 18.24
N ASP A 64 9.20 4.51 18.38
CA ASP A 64 10.21 4.63 19.43
C ASP A 64 10.98 5.95 19.37
N ARG A 65 11.35 6.40 18.17
CA ARG A 65 12.03 7.69 17.97
C ARG A 65 11.12 8.85 18.36
N PHE A 66 9.84 8.77 17.99
CA PHE A 66 8.85 9.79 18.32
C PHE A 66 8.61 9.87 19.84
N ASN A 67 8.48 8.74 20.51
CA ASN A 67 8.33 8.67 21.98
C ASN A 67 9.55 9.25 22.72
N LYS A 68 10.77 9.00 22.21
CA LYS A 68 11.99 9.61 22.75
C LYS A 68 11.98 11.12 22.60
N LEU A 69 11.60 11.63 21.43
CA LEU A 69 11.48 13.07 21.18
C LEU A 69 10.47 13.70 22.13
N GLU A 70 9.29 13.09 22.28
CA GLU A 70 8.25 13.56 23.19
C GLU A 70 8.76 13.64 24.64
N THR A 71 9.48 12.62 25.09
CA THR A 71 10.09 12.59 26.43
C THR A 71 11.07 13.75 26.64
N ILE A 72 11.90 14.05 25.64
CA ILE A 72 12.84 15.18 25.70
C ILE A 72 12.07 16.51 25.75
N MET A 73 11.06 16.70 24.90
CA MET A 73 10.25 17.91 24.87
C MET A 73 9.52 18.16 26.20
N LYS A 74 8.98 17.10 26.83
CA LYS A 74 8.35 17.19 28.16
C LYS A 74 9.35 17.62 29.24
N LYS A 75 10.59 17.13 29.20
CA LYS A 75 11.66 17.55 30.12
C LYS A 75 12.10 19.00 29.92
N TYR A 76 12.12 19.49 28.67
CA TYR A 76 12.53 20.86 28.35
C TYR A 76 11.50 21.93 28.72
N LYS A 77 10.20 21.60 28.81
CA LYS A 77 9.16 22.54 29.25
C LYS A 77 9.18 22.91 30.75
N THR A 78 10.14 22.40 31.51
CA THR A 78 10.28 22.64 32.96
C THR A 78 11.50 23.51 33.29
N LYS A 79 11.66 24.63 32.59
CA LYS A 79 12.42 25.78 33.09
C LYS A 79 11.59 27.03 32.84
N LYS A 80 10.81 27.41 33.85
CA LYS A 80 10.32 28.77 34.04
C LYS A 80 10.95 29.29 35.33
#